data_AF-A0A2V2W2L9-F1
#
_entry.id   AF-A0A2V2W2L9-F1
#
_cell.length_a   1.000
_cell.length_b   1.000
_cell.length_c   1.000
_cell.angle_alpha   90.00
_cell.angle_beta   90.00
_cell.angle_gamma   90.00
#
_symmetry.space_group_name_H-M   'P 1'
#
loop_
_entity.id
_entity.type
_entity.pdbx_description
1 polymer ?
#
loop_
_entity_poly.entity_id
_entity_poly.type
_entity_poly.pdbx_seq_one_letter_code
_entity_poly.pdbx_strand_id
1 'polypeptide(L)'
;MVLYNVTNREIRRVGSIVKAPMISLLGEALVGSSTIKAYGCVASIMKESLRRIDRVCASSFLENATNRWLGVRVDFLGNVIVITIALLGVIGTMMSFSTHDIGLVSLSLTMALASTSQLNWLVRMIGTMGADMNSVERILHYTHNIDHEEVPEMDRLVDELREKNTEGSDVTATVLVEGVSGGSEGQHPGTTAGWLEFREVEMRYRAGLPLVLDRVSFRIEPRQKVGVVGRTGSGKSTLLLTLMRMVEICGGDIIVSGRPICAYGLRELRQQFSMIPQDPVLFDGTVRSNLDPFLDSTPAEVWRALELVGMRERVELESGGIDGRVQEGGSNYSVGQRQLLCLARALLRRGSGFIPMDEATANIDHALDQQIQHTVMTAFNSHTVITIAHRLHTVAAYDKIIVMDHGVVAESGSPRELVSDPSSRFSELVAALGKQEAAKFMASVGVAAAS
;
A
#
# COMPACT_ATOMS: atom_id res chain seq x y z
N MET A 1 -40.68 -1.54 18.66
CA MET A 1 -39.49 -0.79 18.21
C MET A 1 -38.18 -1.51 18.53
N VAL A 2 -37.90 -1.88 19.78
CA VAL A 2 -36.62 -2.52 20.18
C VAL A 2 -36.26 -3.75 19.33
N LEU A 3 -37.20 -4.69 19.15
CA LEU A 3 -36.99 -5.89 18.35
C LEU A 3 -36.64 -5.58 16.89
N TYR A 4 -37.33 -4.62 16.27
CA TYR A 4 -37.06 -4.21 14.89
C TYR A 4 -35.66 -3.60 14.75
N ASN A 5 -35.27 -2.70 15.67
CA ASN A 5 -33.98 -2.04 15.62
C ASN A 5 -32.81 -3.04 15.75
N VAL A 6 -32.93 -4.01 16.66
CA VAL A 6 -31.92 -5.06 16.84
C VAL A 6 -31.81 -5.91 15.56
N THR A 7 -32.93 -6.41 15.05
CA THR A 7 -32.94 -7.26 13.84
C THR A 7 -32.47 -6.50 12.61
N ASN A 8 -32.88 -5.25 12.42
CA ASN A 8 -32.49 -4.42 11.27
C ASN A 8 -30.99 -4.12 11.27
N ARG A 9 -30.40 -3.87 12.46
CA ARG A 9 -28.95 -3.67 12.60
C ARG A 9 -28.17 -4.91 12.15
N GLU A 10 -28.57 -6.10 12.61
CA GLU A 10 -27.91 -7.35 12.24
C GLU A 10 -28.10 -7.70 10.76
N ILE A 11 -29.30 -7.52 10.19
CA ILE A 11 -29.53 -7.73 8.74
C ILE A 11 -28.62 -6.83 7.91
N ARG A 12 -28.47 -5.55 8.27
CA ARG A 12 -27.60 -4.62 7.56
C ARG A 12 -26.12 -4.94 7.75
N ARG A 13 -25.72 -5.41 8.93
CA ARG A 13 -24.37 -5.92 9.17
C ARG A 13 -24.05 -7.13 8.28
N VAL A 14 -24.96 -8.10 8.20
CA VAL A 14 -24.80 -9.24 7.28
C VAL A 14 -24.75 -8.76 5.83
N GLY A 15 -25.62 -7.83 5.45
CA GLY A 15 -25.65 -7.25 4.10
C GLY A 15 -24.33 -6.59 3.70
N SER A 16 -23.66 -5.89 4.63
CA SER A 16 -22.35 -5.27 4.36
C SER A 16 -21.23 -6.31 4.25
N ILE A 17 -21.24 -7.35 5.09
CA ILE A 17 -20.26 -8.45 5.06
C ILE A 17 -20.37 -9.25 3.76
N VAL A 18 -21.59 -9.51 3.28
CA VAL A 18 -21.82 -10.33 2.07
C VAL A 18 -21.45 -9.57 0.78
N LYS A 19 -21.52 -8.24 0.77
CA LYS A 19 -21.14 -7.41 -0.39
C LYS A 19 -19.63 -7.42 -0.66
N ALA A 20 -18.79 -7.44 0.37
CA ALA A 20 -17.34 -7.32 0.19
C ALA A 20 -16.71 -8.46 -0.65
N PRO A 21 -17.02 -9.75 -0.42
CA PRO A 21 -16.53 -10.84 -1.26
C PRO A 21 -16.98 -10.78 -2.73
N MET A 22 -18.13 -10.16 -3.01
CA MET A 22 -18.59 -9.97 -4.39
C MET A 22 -17.70 -8.97 -5.13
N ILE A 23 -17.37 -7.85 -4.49
CA ILE A 23 -16.46 -6.84 -5.06
C ILE A 23 -15.04 -7.42 -5.22
N SER A 24 -14.55 -8.18 -4.23
CA SER A 24 -13.25 -8.87 -4.32
C SER A 24 -13.17 -9.79 -5.54
N LEU A 25 -14.22 -10.61 -5.76
CA LEU A 25 -14.26 -11.51 -6.92
C LEU A 25 -14.21 -10.73 -8.25
N LEU A 26 -14.87 -9.58 -8.33
CA LEU A 26 -14.83 -8.74 -9.52
C LEU A 26 -13.40 -8.22 -9.76
N GLY A 27 -12.73 -7.74 -8.71
CA GLY A 27 -11.33 -7.31 -8.79
C GLY A 27 -10.40 -8.44 -9.24
N GLU A 28 -10.49 -9.61 -8.60
CA GLU A 28 -9.73 -10.81 -8.95
C GLU A 28 -10.00 -11.26 -10.40
N ALA A 29 -11.25 -11.22 -10.86
CA ALA A 29 -11.62 -11.60 -12.21
C ALA A 29 -11.13 -10.60 -13.28
N LEU A 30 -11.10 -9.30 -12.96
CA LEU A 30 -10.56 -8.27 -13.85
C LEU A 30 -9.04 -8.43 -14.00
N VAL A 31 -8.33 -8.57 -12.88
CA VAL A 31 -6.87 -8.78 -12.87
C VAL A 31 -6.49 -10.11 -13.52
N GLY A 32 -7.24 -11.18 -13.26
CA GLY A 32 -6.99 -12.54 -13.75
C GLY A 32 -7.61 -12.87 -15.12
N SER A 33 -8.18 -11.89 -15.84
CA SER A 33 -9.00 -12.11 -17.04
C SER A 33 -8.31 -12.95 -18.13
N SER A 34 -7.02 -12.71 -18.39
CA SER A 34 -6.22 -13.46 -19.35
C SER A 34 -6.10 -14.94 -18.96
N THR A 35 -5.79 -15.20 -17.69
CA THR A 35 -5.64 -16.56 -17.14
C THR A 35 -6.97 -17.30 -17.17
N ILE A 36 -8.06 -16.67 -16.73
CA ILE A 36 -9.40 -17.27 -16.72
C ILE A 36 -9.83 -17.68 -18.13
N LYS A 37 -9.56 -16.84 -19.13
CA LYS A 37 -9.84 -17.13 -20.54
C LYS A 37 -8.97 -18.26 -21.08
N ALA A 38 -7.66 -18.23 -20.78
CA ALA A 38 -6.72 -19.25 -21.24
C ALA A 38 -7.08 -20.66 -20.76
N TYR A 39 -7.51 -20.79 -19.50
CA TYR A 39 -7.91 -22.08 -18.92
C TYR A 39 -9.39 -22.44 -19.15
N GLY A 40 -10.17 -21.59 -19.86
CA GLY A 40 -11.58 -21.85 -20.15
C GLY A 40 -12.50 -21.86 -18.91
N CYS A 41 -12.09 -21.25 -17.80
CA CYS A 41 -12.81 -21.32 -16.51
C CYS A 41 -13.91 -20.25 -16.36
N VAL A 42 -14.26 -19.51 -17.42
CA VAL A 42 -15.21 -18.39 -17.38
C VAL A 42 -16.57 -18.81 -16.78
N ALA A 43 -17.10 -19.97 -17.18
CA ALA A 43 -18.39 -20.46 -16.67
C ALA A 43 -18.36 -20.76 -15.17
N SER A 44 -17.24 -21.26 -14.65
CA SER A 44 -17.07 -21.55 -13.22
C SER A 44 -17.05 -20.27 -12.39
N ILE A 45 -16.30 -19.26 -12.84
CA ILE A 45 -16.25 -17.94 -12.19
C ILE A 45 -17.61 -17.24 -12.25
N MET A 46 -18.30 -17.33 -13.39
CA MET A 46 -19.66 -16.78 -13.53
C MET A 46 -20.64 -17.44 -12.56
N LYS A 47 -20.59 -18.77 -12.41
CA LYS A 47 -21.45 -19.49 -11.46
C LYS A 47 -21.19 -19.05 -10.01
N GLU A 48 -19.94 -18.87 -9.64
CA GLU A 48 -19.58 -18.38 -8.30
C GLU A 48 -20.01 -16.92 -8.09
N SER A 49 -19.88 -16.07 -9.10
CA SER A 49 -20.37 -14.69 -9.08
C SER A 49 -21.88 -14.64 -8.84
N LEU A 50 -22.66 -15.41 -9.60
CA LEU A 50 -24.11 -15.51 -9.42
C LEU A 50 -24.47 -15.99 -8.01
N ARG A 51 -23.80 -17.02 -7.50
CA ARG A 51 -24.01 -17.51 -6.13
C ARG A 51 -23.75 -16.43 -5.06
N ARG A 52 -22.76 -15.56 -5.26
CA ARG A 52 -22.50 -14.43 -4.34
C ARG A 52 -23.55 -13.33 -4.48
N ILE A 53 -23.98 -13.03 -5.70
CA ILE A 53 -25.08 -12.09 -5.98
C ILE A 53 -26.37 -12.57 -5.31
N ASP A 54 -26.70 -13.85 -5.40
CA ASP A 54 -27.89 -14.41 -4.76
C ASP A 54 -27.91 -14.18 -3.25
N ARG A 55 -26.75 -14.29 -2.59
CA ARG A 55 -26.62 -13.99 -1.15
C ARG A 55 -26.86 -12.50 -0.86
N VAL A 56 -26.34 -11.61 -1.69
CA VAL A 56 -26.58 -10.16 -1.57
C VAL A 56 -28.07 -9.85 -1.77
N CYS A 57 -28.70 -10.45 -2.79
CA CYS A 57 -30.11 -10.30 -3.08
C CYS A 57 -30.98 -10.85 -1.94
N ALA A 58 -30.66 -12.02 -1.39
CA ALA A 58 -31.36 -12.60 -0.25
C ALA A 58 -31.28 -11.70 1.00
N SER A 59 -30.11 -11.14 1.30
CA SER A 59 -29.95 -10.19 2.40
C SER A 59 -30.79 -8.92 2.18
N SER A 60 -30.76 -8.37 0.95
CA SER A 60 -31.54 -7.19 0.59
C SER A 60 -33.04 -7.46 0.65
N PHE A 61 -33.46 -8.68 0.29
CA PHE A 61 -34.83 -9.12 0.39
C PHE A 61 -35.29 -9.18 1.85
N LEU A 62 -34.48 -9.75 2.76
CA LEU A 62 -34.78 -9.79 4.19
C LEU A 62 -34.93 -8.39 4.80
N GLU A 63 -34.09 -7.44 4.36
CA GLU A 63 -34.21 -6.04 4.78
C GLU A 63 -35.55 -5.44 4.33
N ASN A 64 -35.91 -5.61 3.06
CA ASN A 64 -37.19 -5.13 2.53
C ASN A 64 -38.39 -5.79 3.22
N ALA A 65 -38.33 -7.09 3.48
CA ALA A 65 -39.37 -7.83 4.19
C ALA A 65 -39.55 -7.30 5.62
N THR A 66 -38.46 -7.03 6.34
CA THR A 66 -38.47 -6.48 7.70
C THR A 66 -39.05 -5.07 7.72
N ASN A 67 -38.68 -4.22 6.75
CA ASN A 67 -39.23 -2.87 6.58
C ASN A 67 -40.73 -2.89 6.28
N ARG A 68 -41.21 -3.82 5.44
CA ARG A 68 -42.64 -3.99 5.16
C ARG A 68 -43.40 -4.50 6.37
N TRP A 69 -42.84 -5.46 7.10
CA TRP A 69 -43.44 -5.99 8.34
C TRP A 69 -43.65 -4.90 9.38
N LEU A 70 -42.66 -4.03 9.59
CA LEU A 70 -42.81 -2.89 10.49
C LEU A 70 -43.92 -1.94 10.03
N GLY A 71 -43.95 -1.61 8.73
CA GLY A 71 -44.97 -0.74 8.15
C GLY A 71 -46.39 -1.23 8.44
N VAL A 72 -46.67 -2.50 8.14
CA VAL A 72 -47.99 -3.11 8.38
C VAL A 72 -48.39 -3.04 9.86
N ARG A 73 -47.45 -3.25 10.79
CA ARG A 73 -47.74 -3.21 12.23
C ARG A 73 -47.99 -1.80 12.75
N VAL A 74 -47.24 -0.81 12.27
CA VAL A 74 -47.45 0.60 12.64
C VAL A 74 -48.78 1.10 12.08
N ASP A 75 -49.09 0.80 10.83
CA ASP A 75 -50.36 1.20 10.20
C ASP A 75 -51.57 0.53 10.89
N PHE A 76 -51.45 -0.74 11.28
CA PHE A 76 -52.48 -1.42 12.07
C PHE A 76 -52.72 -0.74 13.42
N LEU A 77 -51.67 -0.40 14.16
CA LEU A 77 -51.78 0.29 15.44
C LEU A 77 -52.41 1.68 15.28
N GLY A 78 -52.01 2.41 14.24
CA GLY A 78 -52.60 3.72 13.93
C GLY A 78 -54.08 3.64 13.59
N ASN A 79 -54.49 2.65 12.80
CA ASN A 79 -55.90 2.42 12.50
C ASN A 79 -56.73 2.12 13.76
N VAL A 80 -56.19 1.38 14.73
CA VAL A 80 -56.87 1.13 16.02
C VAL A 80 -57.07 2.44 16.79
N ILE A 81 -56.08 3.33 16.81
CA ILE A 81 -56.20 4.66 17.45
C ILE A 81 -57.27 5.50 16.76
N VAL A 82 -57.25 5.55 15.43
CA VAL A 82 -58.23 6.29 14.61
C VAL A 82 -59.65 5.78 14.86
N ILE A 83 -59.87 4.47 14.87
CA ILE A 83 -61.17 3.85 15.16
C ILE A 83 -61.64 4.20 16.57
N THR A 84 -60.73 4.21 17.56
CA THR A 84 -61.06 4.54 18.94
C THR A 84 -61.51 6.00 19.09
N ILE A 85 -60.79 6.93 18.45
CA ILE A 85 -61.14 8.37 18.44
C ILE A 85 -62.48 8.58 17.73
N ALA A 86 -62.69 7.91 16.59
CA ALA A 86 -63.93 8.01 15.84
C ALA A 86 -65.13 7.47 16.65
N LEU A 87 -64.99 6.30 17.29
CA LEU A 87 -66.04 5.71 18.13
C LEU A 87 -66.37 6.58 19.33
N LEU A 88 -65.37 7.06 20.07
CA LEU A 88 -65.58 7.97 21.20
C LEU A 88 -66.23 9.29 20.76
N GLY A 89 -65.82 9.82 19.61
CA GLY A 89 -66.43 11.01 19.02
C GLY A 89 -67.91 10.82 18.69
N VAL A 90 -68.28 9.70 18.07
CA VAL A 90 -69.67 9.38 17.71
C VAL A 90 -70.53 9.07 18.95
N ILE A 91 -70.00 8.32 19.92
CA ILE A 91 -70.72 8.02 21.17
C ILE A 91 -70.92 9.30 21.99
N GLY A 92 -69.92 10.17 22.04
CA GLY A 92 -69.99 11.45 22.74
C GLY A 92 -71.05 12.39 22.17
N THR A 93 -71.23 12.41 20.84
CA THR A 93 -72.30 13.18 20.18
C THR A 93 -73.68 12.55 20.36
N MET A 94 -73.78 11.21 20.35
CA MET A 94 -75.04 10.48 20.55
C MET A 94 -75.57 10.55 22.00
N MET A 95 -74.68 10.45 23.00
CA MET A 95 -75.07 10.44 24.42
C MET A 95 -75.23 11.84 25.03
N SER A 96 -75.07 12.91 24.24
CA SER A 96 -75.26 14.31 24.66
C SER A 96 -74.49 14.67 25.95
N PHE A 97 -73.33 14.03 26.18
CA PHE A 97 -72.61 14.08 27.46
C PHE A 97 -71.83 15.39 27.66
N SER A 98 -71.64 16.19 26.60
CA SER A 98 -71.16 17.58 26.66
C SER A 98 -71.18 18.20 25.24
N THR A 99 -71.31 19.54 25.15
CA THR A 99 -71.20 20.36 23.93
C THR A 99 -69.76 20.36 23.41
N HIS A 100 -69.21 19.20 23.06
CA HIS A 100 -67.92 19.16 22.38
C HIS A 100 -68.14 19.62 20.94
N ASP A 101 -67.45 20.70 20.55
CA ASP A 101 -67.47 21.20 19.18
C ASP A 101 -67.09 20.06 18.23
N ILE A 102 -68.01 19.71 17.33
CA ILE A 102 -67.82 18.69 16.29
C ILE A 102 -66.52 18.95 15.49
N GLY A 103 -66.11 20.23 15.41
CA GLY A 103 -64.84 20.66 14.84
C GLY A 103 -63.60 20.10 15.56
N LEU A 104 -63.61 19.98 16.90
CA LEU A 104 -62.50 19.41 17.68
C LEU A 104 -62.37 17.90 17.46
N VAL A 105 -63.49 17.18 17.34
CA VAL A 105 -63.48 15.74 17.02
C VAL A 105 -62.93 15.51 15.61
N SER A 106 -63.38 16.30 14.62
CA SER A 106 -62.85 16.26 13.25
C SER A 106 -61.35 16.57 13.22
N LEU A 107 -60.92 17.63 13.91
CA LEU A 107 -59.50 17.99 14.03
C LEU A 107 -58.67 16.87 14.67
N SER A 108 -59.18 16.24 15.74
CA SER A 108 -58.50 15.13 16.42
C SER A 108 -58.31 13.91 15.52
N LEU A 109 -59.31 13.61 14.67
CA LEU A 109 -59.26 12.52 13.70
C LEU A 109 -58.22 12.81 12.61
N THR A 110 -58.21 14.02 12.06
CA THR A 110 -57.21 14.45 11.06
C THR A 110 -55.80 14.41 11.64
N MET A 111 -55.60 14.87 12.88
CA MET A 111 -54.30 14.82 13.55
C MET A 111 -53.84 13.39 13.81
N ALA A 112 -54.73 12.49 14.26
CA ALA A 112 -54.39 11.09 14.51
C ALA A 112 -53.95 10.34 13.23
N LEU A 113 -54.62 10.61 12.11
CA LEU A 113 -54.24 10.07 10.80
C LEU A 113 -52.84 10.57 10.37
N ALA A 114 -52.56 11.86 10.53
CA ALA A 114 -51.27 12.45 10.21
C ALA A 114 -50.13 11.91 11.10
N SER A 115 -50.38 11.80 12.42
CA SER A 115 -49.38 11.32 13.39
C SER A 115 -48.99 9.86 13.17
N THR A 116 -49.90 9.00 12.69
CA THR A 116 -49.59 7.60 12.39
C THR A 116 -48.53 7.47 11.30
N SER A 117 -48.68 8.23 10.21
CA SER A 117 -47.73 8.22 9.09
C SER A 117 -46.36 8.78 9.51
N GLN A 118 -46.35 9.87 10.27
CA GLN A 118 -45.13 10.48 10.80
C GLN A 118 -44.38 9.52 11.74
N LEU A 119 -45.09 8.77 12.58
CA LEU A 119 -44.48 7.80 13.49
C LEU A 119 -43.84 6.64 12.73
N ASN A 120 -44.50 6.11 11.68
CA ASN A 120 -43.93 5.08 10.80
C ASN A 120 -42.61 5.57 10.16
N TRP A 121 -42.61 6.79 9.65
CA TRP A 121 -41.41 7.41 9.07
C TRP A 121 -40.30 7.60 10.11
N LEU A 122 -40.61 8.08 11.32
CA LEU A 122 -39.64 8.30 12.38
C LEU A 122 -38.97 7.00 12.85
N VAL A 123 -39.73 5.91 13.00
CA VAL A 123 -39.14 4.60 13.37
C VAL A 123 -38.16 4.12 12.31
N ARG A 124 -38.56 4.23 11.04
CA ARG A 124 -37.69 3.87 9.91
C ARG A 124 -36.44 4.73 9.88
N MET A 125 -36.58 6.04 10.09
CA MET A 125 -35.47 6.98 10.11
C MET A 125 -34.45 6.62 11.19
N ILE A 126 -34.89 6.33 12.41
CA ILE A 126 -34.01 5.90 13.51
C ILE A 126 -33.29 4.60 13.15
N GLY A 127 -34.01 3.63 12.58
CA GLY A 127 -33.43 2.35 12.16
C GLY A 127 -32.39 2.49 11.04
N THR A 128 -32.65 3.35 10.05
CA THR A 128 -31.72 3.65 8.96
C THR A 128 -30.50 4.41 9.48
N MET A 129 -30.71 5.47 10.27
CA MET A 129 -29.65 6.27 10.89
C MET A 129 -28.68 5.41 11.71
N GLY A 130 -29.22 4.55 12.58
CA GLY A 130 -28.40 3.66 13.40
C GLY A 130 -27.57 2.67 12.58
N ALA A 131 -28.05 2.28 11.40
CA ALA A 131 -27.31 1.37 10.54
C ALA A 131 -26.30 2.07 9.63
N ASP A 132 -26.60 3.28 9.17
CA ASP A 132 -25.65 4.09 8.40
C ASP A 132 -24.46 4.53 9.27
N MET A 133 -24.69 4.70 10.59
CA MET A 133 -23.64 4.98 11.59
C MET A 133 -22.58 3.86 11.69
N ASN A 134 -22.88 2.62 11.27
CA ASN A 134 -21.86 1.57 11.18
C ASN A 134 -20.70 1.96 10.24
N SER A 135 -20.95 2.81 9.24
CA SER A 135 -19.89 3.32 8.35
C SER A 135 -18.93 4.25 9.10
N VAL A 136 -19.47 5.10 9.97
CA VAL A 136 -18.69 5.98 10.85
C VAL A 136 -17.90 5.15 11.86
N GLU A 137 -18.52 4.14 12.48
CA GLU A 137 -17.84 3.20 13.39
C GLU A 137 -16.63 2.53 12.71
N ARG A 138 -16.76 2.13 11.44
CA ARG A 138 -15.65 1.55 10.67
C ARG A 138 -14.53 2.55 10.38
N ILE A 139 -14.87 3.80 10.05
CA ILE A 139 -13.87 4.86 9.85
C ILE A 139 -13.13 5.11 11.17
N LEU A 140 -13.87 5.27 12.27
CA LEU A 140 -13.30 5.48 13.60
C LEU A 140 -12.38 4.32 14.02
N HIS A 141 -12.76 3.08 13.70
CA HIS A 141 -11.90 1.92 13.93
C HIS A 141 -10.59 2.03 13.15
N TYR A 142 -10.61 2.42 11.87
CA TYR A 142 -9.37 2.61 11.09
C TYR A 142 -8.53 3.79 11.59
N THR A 143 -9.15 4.80 12.20
CA THR A 143 -8.45 5.94 12.78
C THR A 143 -7.80 5.61 14.12
N HIS A 144 -8.44 4.85 15.00
CA HIS A 144 -8.01 4.69 16.40
C HIS A 144 -7.52 3.29 16.80
N ASN A 145 -7.97 2.24 16.11
CA ASN A 145 -7.78 0.85 16.56
C ASN A 145 -6.78 0.05 15.71
N ILE A 146 -6.29 0.61 14.61
CA ILE A 146 -5.21 0.00 13.83
C ILE A 146 -3.88 0.54 14.35
N ASP A 147 -2.91 -0.36 14.53
CA ASP A 147 -1.53 0.02 14.87
C ASP A 147 -0.96 0.94 13.79
N HIS A 148 -0.53 2.13 14.17
CA HIS A 148 0.06 3.12 13.27
C HIS A 148 1.58 3.07 13.36
N GLU A 149 2.26 3.36 12.25
CA GLU A 149 3.69 3.64 12.31
C GLU A 149 3.91 4.96 13.08
N GLU A 150 4.82 4.95 14.06
CA GLU A 150 5.13 6.15 14.84
C GLU A 150 5.85 7.19 13.97
N VAL A 151 5.15 8.28 13.61
CA VAL A 151 5.70 9.40 12.84
C VAL A 151 5.47 10.70 13.63
N PRO A 152 6.33 11.00 14.62
CA PRO A 152 6.11 12.10 15.58
C PRO A 152 5.92 13.48 14.94
N GLU A 153 6.54 13.72 13.78
CA GLU A 153 6.36 14.98 13.02
C GLU A 153 4.92 15.15 12.50
N MET A 154 4.31 14.05 12.04
CA MET A 154 2.94 14.08 11.54
C MET A 154 1.97 14.23 12.70
N ASP A 155 2.22 13.56 13.82
CA ASP A 155 1.41 13.69 15.02
C ASP A 155 1.39 15.14 15.53
N ARG A 156 2.57 15.79 15.57
CA ARG A 156 2.67 17.23 15.90
C ARG A 156 1.89 18.11 14.93
N LEU A 157 2.01 17.87 13.61
CA LEU A 157 1.25 18.64 12.62
C LEU A 157 -0.26 18.44 12.77
N VAL A 158 -0.71 17.22 13.07
CA VAL A 158 -2.11 16.92 13.34
C VAL A 158 -2.58 17.64 14.60
N ASP A 159 -1.76 17.67 15.65
CA ASP A 159 -2.07 18.38 16.89
C ASP A 159 -2.13 19.91 16.66
N GLU A 160 -1.20 20.48 15.92
CA GLU A 160 -1.23 21.90 15.51
C GLU A 160 -2.47 22.24 14.68
N LEU A 161 -2.86 21.36 13.74
CA LEU A 161 -4.07 21.54 12.93
C LEU A 161 -5.35 21.39 13.75
N ARG A 162 -5.35 20.51 14.75
CA ARG A 162 -6.47 20.38 15.71
C ARG A 162 -6.62 21.65 16.53
N GLU A 163 -5.52 22.18 17.05
CA GLU A 163 -5.52 23.44 17.80
C GLU A 163 -6.03 24.60 16.94
N LYS A 164 -5.59 24.71 15.68
CA LYS A 164 -6.08 25.73 14.72
C LYS A 164 -7.56 25.57 14.37
N ASN A 165 -8.06 24.34 14.20
CA ASN A 165 -9.48 24.11 13.87
C ASN A 165 -10.44 24.37 15.03
N THR A 166 -9.96 24.42 16.27
CA THR A 166 -10.78 24.83 17.43
C THR A 166 -11.25 26.29 17.36
N GLU A 167 -10.63 27.13 16.52
CA GLU A 167 -11.00 28.54 16.34
C GLU A 167 -12.06 28.80 15.23
N GLY A 168 -12.74 27.76 14.73
CA GLY A 168 -13.94 27.93 13.90
C GLY A 168 -13.69 28.04 12.40
N SER A 169 -12.67 27.36 11.86
CA SER A 169 -12.51 27.19 10.42
C SER A 169 -13.26 25.99 9.85
N ASP A 170 -13.68 26.15 8.60
CA ASP A 170 -14.48 25.22 7.79
C ASP A 170 -13.90 23.78 7.80
N VAL A 171 -14.67 22.83 8.33
CA VAL A 171 -14.24 21.42 8.56
C VAL A 171 -13.92 20.69 7.24
N THR A 172 -14.25 21.28 6.09
CA THR A 172 -14.01 20.77 4.73
C THR A 172 -12.80 21.38 4.02
N ALA A 173 -11.99 22.20 4.67
CA ALA A 173 -10.80 22.75 4.03
C ALA A 173 -9.79 21.63 3.69
N THR A 174 -9.60 21.37 2.39
CA THR A 174 -8.50 20.53 1.90
C THR A 174 -7.18 21.19 2.28
N VAL A 175 -6.57 20.73 3.37
CA VAL A 175 -5.21 21.14 3.73
C VAL A 175 -4.27 20.46 2.73
N LEU A 176 -3.81 21.22 1.74
CA LEU A 176 -2.64 20.84 0.97
C LEU A 176 -1.47 20.85 1.95
N VAL A 177 -1.00 19.66 2.32
CA VAL A 177 0.30 19.52 2.99
C VAL A 177 1.33 19.85 1.93
N GLU A 178 1.60 21.15 1.77
CA GLU A 178 2.77 21.61 1.04
C GLU A 178 3.97 20.97 1.73
N GLY A 179 4.74 20.18 0.96
CA GLY A 179 5.98 19.61 1.45
C GLY A 179 6.80 20.75 2.03
N VAL A 180 7.26 20.58 3.27
CA VAL A 180 8.18 21.52 3.92
C VAL A 180 9.41 21.60 3.03
N SER A 181 9.38 22.56 2.11
CA SER A 181 10.51 22.94 1.29
C SER A 181 11.41 23.70 2.25
N GLY A 182 12.33 22.95 2.88
CA GLY A 182 13.46 23.53 3.56
C GLY A 182 14.22 24.39 2.56
N GLY A 183 13.96 25.69 2.59
CA GLY A 183 14.68 26.69 1.84
C GLY A 183 16.15 26.66 2.26
N SER A 184 16.97 26.02 1.45
CA SER A 184 18.39 26.33 1.36
C SER A 184 18.73 26.49 -0.11
N GLU A 185 18.69 27.73 -0.59
CA GLU A 185 19.58 28.18 -1.67
C GLU A 185 21.01 27.97 -1.16
N GLY A 186 21.54 26.79 -1.43
CA GLY A 186 22.81 26.33 -0.91
C GLY A 186 23.26 25.17 -1.77
N GLN A 187 24.30 25.42 -2.54
CA GLN A 187 25.21 24.47 -3.17
C GLN A 187 25.07 23.03 -2.64
N HIS A 188 24.77 22.08 -3.54
CA HIS A 188 24.52 20.67 -3.24
C HIS A 188 25.43 20.16 -2.10
N PRO A 189 24.92 19.90 -0.88
CA PRO A 189 25.72 19.25 0.14
C PRO A 189 26.11 17.89 -0.44
N GLY A 190 27.41 17.65 -0.59
CA GLY A 190 27.92 16.43 -1.20
C GLY A 190 27.31 15.22 -0.52
N THR A 191 26.58 14.39 -1.27
CA THR A 191 26.06 13.13 -0.77
C THR A 191 27.20 12.33 -0.15
N THR A 192 27.16 12.16 1.16
CA THR A 192 28.15 11.37 1.88
C THR A 192 27.65 9.93 1.89
N ALA A 193 28.39 9.03 1.27
CA ALA A 193 28.06 7.61 1.31
C ALA A 193 28.04 7.12 2.76
N GLY A 194 26.96 6.45 3.14
CA GLY A 194 26.83 5.88 4.48
C GLY A 194 27.47 4.50 4.57
N TRP A 195 27.83 4.11 5.79
CA TRP A 195 28.20 2.73 6.12
C TRP A 195 27.11 2.08 6.98
N LEU A 196 27.05 0.76 6.95
CA LEU A 196 25.98 -0.03 7.57
C LEU A 196 26.56 -1.21 8.31
N GLU A 197 26.07 -1.51 9.51
CA GLU A 197 26.49 -2.66 10.30
C GLU A 197 25.29 -3.33 10.96
N PHE A 198 25.12 -4.63 10.68
CA PHE A 198 24.17 -5.51 11.35
C PHE A 198 24.92 -6.25 12.47
N ARG A 199 24.35 -6.24 13.68
CA ARG A 199 24.91 -6.90 14.87
C ARG A 199 23.87 -7.85 15.48
N GLU A 200 24.05 -9.14 15.23
CA GLU A 200 23.22 -10.23 15.77
C GLU A 200 21.72 -9.97 15.56
N VAL A 201 21.36 -9.48 14.38
CA VAL A 201 19.99 -9.02 14.10
C VAL A 201 19.03 -10.20 14.00
N GLU A 202 17.96 -10.13 14.78
CA GLU A 202 16.86 -11.09 14.77
C GLU A 202 15.57 -10.41 14.34
N MET A 203 14.82 -11.05 13.43
CA MET A 203 13.58 -10.48 12.90
C MET A 203 12.52 -11.55 12.66
N ARG A 204 11.28 -11.24 12.99
CA ARG A 204 10.08 -12.04 12.68
C ARG A 204 8.90 -11.13 12.31
N TYR A 205 8.03 -11.59 11.42
CA TYR A 205 6.88 -10.79 10.97
C TYR A 205 5.78 -10.63 12.04
N ARG A 206 5.58 -11.63 12.89
CA ARG A 206 4.59 -11.59 13.98
C ARG A 206 5.11 -12.29 15.22
N ALA A 207 4.65 -11.83 16.37
CA ALA A 207 4.89 -12.53 17.64
C ALA A 207 4.40 -13.99 17.55
N GLY A 208 5.21 -14.92 18.05
CA GLY A 208 4.92 -16.35 18.01
C GLY A 208 5.27 -17.07 16.71
N LEU A 209 5.69 -16.37 15.65
CA LEU A 209 6.24 -17.00 14.44
C LEU A 209 7.76 -17.24 14.57
N PRO A 210 8.32 -18.20 13.80
CA PRO A 210 9.77 -18.41 13.71
C PRO A 210 10.51 -17.15 13.25
N LEU A 211 11.78 -17.05 13.62
CA LEU A 211 12.69 -16.04 13.10
C LEU A 211 12.88 -16.24 11.59
N VAL A 212 12.83 -15.14 10.84
CA VAL A 212 13.16 -15.10 9.40
C VAL A 212 14.59 -14.64 9.20
N LEU A 213 15.07 -13.72 10.04
CA LEU A 213 16.49 -13.41 10.20
C LEU A 213 16.91 -13.90 11.59
N ASP A 214 17.93 -14.74 11.65
CA ASP A 214 18.49 -15.31 12.89
C ASP A 214 19.93 -14.83 13.03
N ARG A 215 20.16 -13.93 14.00
CA ARG A 215 21.49 -13.42 14.37
C ARG A 215 22.36 -13.02 13.18
N VAL A 216 21.78 -12.24 12.27
CA VAL A 216 22.44 -11.74 11.07
C VAL A 216 23.46 -10.67 11.45
N SER A 217 24.73 -10.90 11.08
CA SER A 217 25.86 -10.03 11.40
C SER A 217 26.73 -9.77 10.17
N PHE A 218 26.87 -8.51 9.74
CA PHE A 218 27.77 -8.10 8.66
C PHE A 218 27.97 -6.58 8.65
N ARG A 219 29.00 -6.12 7.94
CA ARG A 219 29.30 -4.69 7.76
C ARG A 219 29.50 -4.34 6.29
N ILE A 220 29.01 -3.18 5.89
CA ILE A 220 29.14 -2.57 4.56
C ILE A 220 29.82 -1.22 4.71
N GLU A 221 30.91 -1.03 4.00
CA GLU A 221 31.69 0.22 4.03
C GLU A 221 31.10 1.29 3.08
N PRO A 222 31.44 2.58 3.27
CA PRO A 222 30.97 3.64 2.38
C PRO A 222 31.37 3.41 0.92
N ARG A 223 30.45 3.68 -0.01
CA ARG A 223 30.64 3.53 -1.46
C ARG A 223 30.84 2.09 -1.95
N GLN A 224 30.67 1.12 -1.05
CA GLN A 224 30.75 -0.28 -1.41
C GLN A 224 29.49 -0.70 -2.16
N LYS A 225 29.66 -1.44 -3.26
CA LYS A 225 28.58 -2.12 -3.95
C LYS A 225 28.51 -3.55 -3.44
N VAL A 226 27.39 -3.91 -2.81
CA VAL A 226 27.19 -5.19 -2.12
C VAL A 226 26.05 -5.98 -2.74
N GLY A 227 26.35 -7.21 -3.15
CA GLY A 227 25.36 -8.16 -3.66
C GLY A 227 24.86 -9.09 -2.56
N VAL A 228 23.56 -9.16 -2.36
CA VAL A 228 22.92 -10.11 -1.44
C VAL A 228 22.32 -11.23 -2.27
N VAL A 229 22.86 -12.44 -2.13
CA VAL A 229 22.50 -13.63 -2.93
C VAL A 229 22.09 -14.78 -2.03
N GLY A 230 21.41 -15.77 -2.59
CA GLY A 230 20.92 -16.92 -1.84
C GLY A 230 19.62 -17.48 -2.43
N ARG A 231 19.22 -18.67 -1.99
CA ARG A 231 18.00 -19.34 -2.50
C ARG A 231 16.74 -18.53 -2.21
N THR A 232 15.66 -18.77 -2.96
CA THR A 232 14.34 -18.19 -2.65
C THR A 232 13.93 -18.58 -1.23
N GLY A 233 13.44 -17.63 -0.44
CA GLY A 233 13.05 -17.86 0.96
C GLY A 233 14.18 -17.78 1.99
N SER A 234 15.40 -17.42 1.60
CA SER A 234 16.54 -17.25 2.52
C SER A 234 16.53 -15.97 3.36
N GLY A 235 15.55 -15.09 3.19
CA GLY A 235 15.44 -13.83 3.94
C GLY A 235 16.02 -12.57 3.26
N LYS A 236 16.42 -12.64 1.98
CA LYS A 236 17.00 -11.49 1.25
C LYS A 236 16.10 -10.25 1.24
N SER A 237 14.85 -10.35 0.74
CA SER A 237 13.93 -9.21 0.71
C SER A 237 13.55 -8.74 2.12
N THR A 238 13.48 -9.67 3.07
CA THR A 238 13.28 -9.37 4.50
C THR A 238 14.40 -8.49 5.06
N LEU A 239 15.65 -8.68 4.62
CA LEU A 239 16.79 -7.83 5.01
C LEU A 239 16.57 -6.37 4.58
N LEU A 240 16.14 -6.11 3.34
CA LEU A 240 15.84 -4.75 2.88
C LEU A 240 14.65 -4.12 3.60
N LEU A 241 13.58 -4.89 3.86
CA LEU A 241 12.43 -4.41 4.62
C LEU A 241 12.82 -4.01 6.06
N THR A 242 13.72 -4.78 6.68
CA THR A 242 14.24 -4.50 8.02
C THR A 242 15.13 -3.25 8.01
N LEU A 243 15.98 -3.09 6.99
CA LEU A 243 16.84 -1.91 6.82
C LEU A 243 16.04 -0.60 6.67
N MET A 244 14.86 -0.65 6.07
CA MET A 244 13.98 0.52 5.91
C MET A 244 12.99 0.71 7.08
N ARG A 245 13.09 -0.13 8.13
CA ARG A 245 12.11 -0.23 9.22
C ARG A 245 10.67 -0.28 8.70
N MET A 246 10.43 -1.13 7.70
CA MET A 246 9.07 -1.55 7.31
C MET A 246 8.56 -2.66 8.22
N VAL A 247 9.48 -3.39 8.85
CA VAL A 247 9.22 -4.35 9.92
C VAL A 247 10.32 -4.18 10.96
N GLU A 248 9.92 -4.11 12.23
CA GLU A 248 10.86 -3.91 13.34
C GLU A 248 11.65 -5.18 13.66
N ILE A 249 12.89 -4.98 14.12
CA ILE A 249 13.73 -6.06 14.64
C ILE A 249 13.21 -6.51 16.01
N CYS A 250 13.38 -7.79 16.34
CA CYS A 250 13.06 -8.33 17.66
C CYS A 250 14.29 -8.59 18.54
N GLY A 251 15.49 -8.49 17.98
CA GLY A 251 16.77 -8.64 18.68
C GLY A 251 17.93 -8.10 17.86
N GLY A 252 19.07 -7.88 18.52
CA GLY A 252 20.26 -7.29 17.90
C GLY A 252 20.13 -5.78 17.66
N ASP A 253 21.01 -5.25 16.82
CA ASP A 253 21.05 -3.83 16.49
C ASP A 253 21.52 -3.59 15.04
N ILE A 254 21.00 -2.55 14.40
CA ILE A 254 21.48 -2.09 13.08
C ILE A 254 22.03 -0.68 13.25
N ILE A 255 23.29 -0.47 12.87
CA ILE A 255 23.94 0.85 12.90
C ILE A 255 24.01 1.40 11.49
N VAL A 256 23.43 2.59 11.29
CA VAL A 256 23.47 3.33 10.02
C VAL A 256 24.30 4.59 10.24
N SER A 257 25.41 4.72 9.52
CA SER A 257 26.31 5.89 9.59
C SER A 257 26.72 6.32 11.02
N GLY A 258 26.86 5.35 11.93
CA GLY A 258 27.28 5.57 13.32
C GLY A 258 26.17 5.74 14.35
N ARG A 259 24.89 5.74 13.94
CA ARG A 259 23.74 5.84 14.86
C ARG A 259 22.88 4.57 14.78
N PRO A 260 22.36 4.04 15.91
CA PRO A 260 21.41 2.93 15.88
C PRO A 260 20.15 3.27 15.08
N ILE A 261 19.63 2.30 14.33
CA ILE A 261 18.49 2.47 13.43
C ILE A 261 17.22 2.90 14.18
N CYS A 262 17.05 2.40 15.41
CA CYS A 262 15.93 2.70 16.30
C CYS A 262 15.96 4.14 16.81
N ALA A 263 17.13 4.79 16.80
CA ALA A 263 17.27 6.17 17.24
C ALA A 263 16.82 7.17 16.16
N TYR A 264 16.75 6.78 14.89
CA TYR A 264 16.27 7.64 13.81
C TYR A 264 14.74 7.76 13.83
N GLY A 265 14.23 8.94 13.48
CA GLY A 265 12.83 9.05 13.05
C GLY A 265 12.61 8.32 11.72
N LEU A 266 11.44 7.72 11.48
CA LEU A 266 11.19 6.92 10.27
C LEU A 266 11.41 7.73 8.97
N ARG A 267 11.00 9.00 8.95
CA ARG A 267 11.22 9.89 7.79
C ARG A 267 12.69 10.20 7.59
N GLU A 268 13.40 10.57 8.65
CA GLU A 268 14.84 10.83 8.64
C GLU A 268 15.61 9.60 8.13
N LEU A 269 15.28 8.42 8.63
CA LEU A 269 15.89 7.17 8.19
C LEU A 269 15.60 6.90 6.72
N ARG A 270 14.32 6.91 6.32
CA ARG A 270 13.90 6.58 4.94
C ARG A 270 14.39 7.60 3.93
N GLN A 271 14.70 8.84 4.33
CA GLN A 271 15.37 9.83 3.46
C GLN A 271 16.80 9.43 3.10
N GLN A 272 17.50 8.67 3.94
CA GLN A 272 18.85 8.17 3.63
C GLN A 272 18.89 7.09 2.55
N PHE A 273 17.73 6.51 2.20
CA PHE A 273 17.61 5.43 1.22
C PHE A 273 16.87 5.89 -0.03
N SER A 274 17.41 5.54 -1.20
CA SER A 274 16.73 5.67 -2.49
C SER A 274 16.49 4.28 -3.08
N MET A 275 15.33 3.70 -2.76
CA MET A 275 14.99 2.33 -3.12
C MET A 275 14.61 2.21 -4.60
N ILE A 276 15.15 1.17 -5.24
CA ILE A 276 14.76 0.74 -6.58
C ILE A 276 14.03 -0.61 -6.43
N PRO A 277 12.69 -0.65 -6.59
CA PRO A 277 11.92 -1.87 -6.42
C PRO A 277 12.11 -2.85 -7.57
N GLN A 278 11.76 -4.11 -7.30
CA GLN A 278 11.70 -5.18 -8.30
C GLN A 278 10.67 -4.88 -9.40
N ASP A 279 9.46 -4.45 -9.00
CA ASP A 279 8.40 -4.05 -9.92
C ASP A 279 8.33 -2.51 -9.99
N PRO A 280 8.81 -1.88 -11.07
CA PRO A 280 8.81 -0.43 -11.20
C PRO A 280 7.38 0.09 -11.41
N VAL A 281 6.86 0.81 -10.42
CA VAL A 281 5.54 1.45 -10.48
C VAL A 281 5.67 2.91 -10.90
N LEU A 282 4.92 3.27 -11.94
CA LEU A 282 4.70 4.63 -12.41
C LEU A 282 3.22 5.00 -12.24
N PHE A 283 2.96 6.23 -11.86
CA PHE A 283 1.62 6.79 -11.67
C PHE A 283 1.17 7.55 -12.92
N ASP A 284 -0.15 7.65 -13.14
CA ASP A 284 -0.69 8.54 -14.18
C ASP A 284 -0.31 9.99 -13.84
N GLY A 285 0.26 10.70 -14.81
CA GLY A 285 0.87 12.02 -14.59
C GLY A 285 1.88 12.36 -15.69
N THR A 286 2.91 13.13 -15.36
CA THR A 286 4.01 13.44 -16.28
C THR A 286 5.25 12.61 -15.97
N VAL A 287 6.21 12.57 -16.91
CA VAL A 287 7.53 11.96 -16.63
C VAL A 287 8.18 12.69 -15.46
N ARG A 288 8.12 14.03 -15.44
CA ARG A 288 8.66 14.86 -14.37
C ARG A 288 8.04 14.54 -13.01
N SER A 289 6.71 14.48 -12.89
CA SER A 289 6.05 14.17 -11.61
C SER A 289 6.33 12.74 -11.12
N ASN A 290 6.61 11.82 -12.05
CA ASN A 290 7.03 10.47 -11.70
C ASN A 290 8.49 10.39 -11.25
N LEU A 291 9.38 11.22 -11.80
CA LEU A 291 10.80 11.23 -11.42
C LEU A 291 11.04 12.04 -10.14
N ASP A 292 10.29 13.11 -9.97
CA ASP A 292 10.38 14.02 -8.83
C ASP A 292 8.96 14.47 -8.41
N PRO A 293 8.30 13.71 -7.52
CA PRO A 293 6.93 14.01 -7.08
C PRO A 293 6.78 15.32 -6.33
N PHE A 294 7.86 15.81 -5.70
CA PHE A 294 7.84 17.05 -4.91
C PHE A 294 8.32 18.27 -5.70
N LEU A 295 8.81 18.06 -6.93
CA LEU A 295 9.31 19.11 -7.83
C LEU A 295 10.47 19.92 -7.22
N ASP A 296 11.28 19.28 -6.38
CA ASP A 296 12.48 19.86 -5.75
C ASP A 296 13.61 20.11 -6.77
N SER A 297 13.56 19.43 -7.91
CA SER A 297 14.58 19.46 -8.96
C SER A 297 14.20 20.36 -10.14
N THR A 298 15.23 21.02 -10.67
CA THR A 298 15.09 21.85 -11.87
C THR A 298 14.92 20.98 -13.12
N PRO A 299 14.28 21.48 -14.19
CA PRO A 299 14.18 20.74 -15.45
C PRO A 299 15.54 20.27 -16.00
N ALA A 300 16.60 21.06 -15.81
CA ALA A 300 17.95 20.70 -16.22
C ALA A 300 18.51 19.51 -15.44
N GLU A 301 18.24 19.42 -14.13
CA GLU A 301 18.60 18.28 -13.30
C GLU A 301 17.85 17.01 -13.75
N VAL A 302 16.56 17.13 -14.05
CA VAL A 302 15.74 16.02 -14.55
C VAL A 302 16.28 15.50 -15.88
N TRP A 303 16.59 16.39 -16.83
CA TRP A 303 17.21 16.01 -18.10
C TRP A 303 18.58 15.36 -17.93
N ARG A 304 19.39 15.87 -17.01
CA ARG A 304 20.70 15.28 -16.68
C ARG A 304 20.55 13.87 -16.10
N ALA A 305 19.58 13.65 -15.21
CA ALA A 305 19.30 12.31 -14.68
C ALA A 305 18.84 11.36 -15.79
N LEU A 306 17.96 11.81 -16.68
CA LEU A 306 17.51 11.04 -17.86
C LEU A 306 18.67 10.71 -18.82
N GLU A 307 19.65 11.60 -18.97
CA GLU A 307 20.84 11.37 -19.78
C GLU A 307 21.75 10.30 -19.17
N LEU A 308 22.00 10.35 -17.85
CA LEU A 308 22.82 9.36 -17.14
C LEU A 308 22.26 7.94 -17.19
N VAL A 309 20.93 7.81 -17.29
CA VAL A 309 20.26 6.51 -17.44
C VAL A 309 19.98 6.14 -18.89
N GLY A 310 20.31 6.99 -19.86
CA GLY A 310 20.08 6.76 -21.29
C GLY A 310 18.60 6.76 -21.72
N MET A 311 17.75 7.53 -21.03
CA MET A 311 16.32 7.72 -21.38
C MET A 311 16.05 9.06 -22.07
N ARG A 312 17.06 9.92 -22.24
CA ARG A 312 16.91 11.27 -22.81
C ARG A 312 16.22 11.27 -24.17
N GLU A 313 16.77 10.57 -25.16
CA GLU A 313 16.21 10.54 -26.53
C GLU A 313 14.77 10.00 -26.55
N ARG A 314 14.51 8.94 -25.78
CA ARG A 314 13.18 8.33 -25.68
C ARG A 314 12.14 9.31 -25.12
N VAL A 315 12.52 10.14 -24.15
CA VAL A 315 11.65 11.15 -23.54
C VAL A 315 11.54 12.40 -24.42
N GLU A 316 12.61 12.81 -25.12
CA GLU A 316 12.56 13.92 -26.10
C GLU A 316 11.59 13.64 -27.27
N LEU A 317 11.44 12.36 -27.66
CA LEU A 317 10.47 11.93 -28.68
C LEU A 317 9.01 11.99 -28.21
N GLU A 318 8.74 12.05 -26.91
CA GLU A 318 7.38 12.17 -26.39
C GLU A 318 6.83 13.59 -26.63
N SER A 319 5.53 13.67 -26.92
CA SER A 319 4.85 14.96 -27.03
C SER A 319 4.85 15.65 -25.65
N GLY A 320 5.70 16.65 -25.47
CA GLY A 320 5.87 17.38 -24.22
C GLY A 320 7.16 17.05 -23.44
N GLY A 321 8.03 16.17 -23.95
CA GLY A 321 9.30 15.87 -23.30
C GLY A 321 9.14 15.34 -21.87
N ILE A 322 9.79 15.97 -20.90
CA ILE A 322 9.63 15.65 -19.46
C ILE A 322 8.20 15.91 -18.93
N ASP A 323 7.43 16.75 -19.60
CA ASP A 323 6.02 17.00 -19.28
C ASP A 323 5.08 16.08 -20.09
N GLY A 324 5.64 15.14 -20.86
CA GLY A 324 4.91 14.11 -21.56
C GLY A 324 4.14 13.19 -20.62
N ARG A 325 3.00 12.68 -21.08
CA ARG A 325 2.08 11.89 -20.26
C ARG A 325 2.59 10.48 -20.01
N VAL A 326 2.56 10.06 -18.76
CA VAL A 326 2.72 8.67 -18.31
C VAL A 326 1.33 8.12 -18.05
N GLN A 327 0.99 6.99 -18.68
CA GLN A 327 -0.30 6.33 -18.47
C GLN A 327 -0.29 5.51 -17.18
N GLU A 328 -1.47 5.12 -16.70
CA GLU A 328 -1.64 4.30 -15.50
C GLU A 328 -0.74 3.05 -15.53
N GLY A 329 0.05 2.85 -14.47
CA GLY A 329 1.03 1.77 -14.37
C GLY A 329 2.21 1.86 -15.34
N GLY A 330 2.38 2.98 -16.05
CA GLY A 330 3.41 3.17 -17.06
C GLY A 330 3.25 2.26 -18.26
N SER A 331 2.01 1.94 -18.66
CA SER A 331 1.71 1.01 -19.76
C SER A 331 2.30 1.41 -21.12
N ASN A 332 2.65 2.69 -21.30
CA ASN A 332 3.33 3.22 -22.48
C ASN A 332 4.86 3.05 -22.48
N TYR A 333 5.44 2.45 -21.43
CA TYR A 333 6.87 2.14 -21.31
C TYR A 333 7.09 0.64 -21.18
N SER A 334 8.18 0.15 -21.78
CA SER A 334 8.60 -1.24 -21.56
C SER A 334 9.04 -1.45 -20.10
N VAL A 335 9.08 -2.71 -19.64
CA VAL A 335 9.50 -3.05 -18.27
C VAL A 335 10.86 -2.42 -17.94
N GLY A 336 11.86 -2.57 -18.82
CA GLY A 336 13.18 -2.01 -18.56
C GLY A 336 13.25 -0.48 -18.72
N GLN A 337 12.42 0.14 -19.57
CA GLN A 337 12.31 1.60 -19.60
C GLN A 337 11.77 2.15 -18.27
N ARG A 338 10.76 1.48 -17.69
CA ARG A 338 10.27 1.82 -16.35
C ARG A 338 11.37 1.67 -15.30
N GLN A 339 12.23 0.67 -15.43
CA GLN A 339 13.39 0.49 -14.55
C GLN A 339 14.41 1.64 -14.68
N LEU A 340 14.73 2.06 -15.90
CA LEU A 340 15.60 3.22 -16.13
C LEU A 340 15.01 4.51 -15.56
N LEU A 341 13.68 4.70 -15.66
CA LEU A 341 13.00 5.82 -15.02
C LEU A 341 13.09 5.73 -13.48
N CYS A 342 12.98 4.55 -12.89
CA CYS A 342 13.23 4.36 -11.45
C CYS A 342 14.69 4.65 -11.06
N LEU A 343 15.67 4.32 -11.90
CA LEU A 343 17.07 4.74 -11.68
C LEU A 343 17.23 6.26 -11.73
N ALA A 344 16.58 6.94 -12.69
CA ALA A 344 16.60 8.40 -12.76
C ALA A 344 15.95 9.04 -11.54
N ARG A 345 14.81 8.51 -11.07
CA ARG A 345 14.17 8.89 -9.81
C ARG A 345 15.13 8.72 -8.63
N ALA A 346 15.89 7.62 -8.61
CA ALA A 346 16.83 7.37 -7.54
C ALA A 346 17.99 8.37 -7.52
N LEU A 347 18.48 8.81 -8.70
CA LEU A 347 19.53 9.81 -8.84
C LEU A 347 19.11 11.22 -8.42
N LEU A 348 17.83 11.57 -8.58
CA LEU A 348 17.30 12.89 -8.21
C LEU A 348 17.06 13.03 -6.70
N ARG A 349 16.95 11.91 -5.97
CA ARG A 349 16.63 11.92 -4.54
C ARG A 349 17.79 12.46 -3.70
N ARG A 350 17.59 13.66 -3.15
CA ARG A 350 18.55 14.34 -2.27
C ARG A 350 18.64 13.67 -0.89
N GLY A 351 19.84 13.74 -0.29
CA GLY A 351 20.08 13.21 1.07
C GLY A 351 20.19 11.69 1.18
N SER A 352 20.15 10.96 0.05
CA SER A 352 20.24 9.50 0.05
C SER A 352 21.71 9.04 -0.01
N GLY A 353 22.19 8.35 1.02
CA GLY A 353 23.54 7.76 1.06
C GLY A 353 23.58 6.31 0.56
N PHE A 354 22.41 5.67 0.50
CA PHE A 354 22.25 4.25 0.18
C PHE A 354 21.25 4.03 -0.96
N ILE A 355 21.57 3.10 -1.85
CA ILE A 355 20.71 2.66 -2.95
C ILE A 355 20.40 1.18 -2.78
N PRO A 356 19.34 0.83 -2.03
CA PRO A 356 18.85 -0.53 -2.00
C PRO A 356 18.11 -0.88 -3.30
N MET A 357 18.42 -2.04 -3.86
CA MET A 357 17.84 -2.56 -5.09
C MET A 357 17.31 -3.97 -4.83
N ASP A 358 16.02 -4.21 -5.08
CA ASP A 358 15.47 -5.58 -5.15
C ASP A 358 15.33 -5.95 -6.63
N GLU A 359 15.89 -7.10 -7.04
CA GLU A 359 16.41 -7.29 -8.39
C GLU A 359 15.51 -6.82 -9.55
N ALA A 360 16.14 -6.09 -10.46
CA ALA A 360 15.52 -5.21 -11.43
C ALA A 360 15.34 -5.77 -12.87
N THR A 361 15.58 -7.07 -13.13
CA THR A 361 15.93 -7.50 -14.51
C THR A 361 15.20 -8.73 -15.06
N ALA A 362 14.20 -9.27 -14.36
CA ALA A 362 13.39 -10.35 -14.92
C ALA A 362 12.62 -9.85 -16.16
N ASN A 363 12.76 -10.55 -17.29
CA ASN A 363 12.14 -10.22 -18.59
C ASN A 363 12.65 -8.93 -19.27
N ILE A 364 13.87 -8.50 -18.97
CA ILE A 364 14.55 -7.41 -19.68
C ILE A 364 15.49 -7.98 -20.76
N ASP A 365 15.57 -7.31 -21.90
CA ASP A 365 16.50 -7.64 -22.97
C ASP A 365 17.95 -7.40 -22.54
N HIS A 366 18.88 -8.14 -23.15
CA HIS A 366 20.28 -8.13 -22.73
C HIS A 366 20.95 -6.75 -22.88
N ALA A 367 20.58 -5.95 -23.89
CA ALA A 367 21.14 -4.62 -24.09
C ALA A 367 20.73 -3.66 -22.97
N LEU A 368 19.46 -3.67 -22.60
CA LEU A 368 18.93 -2.83 -21.53
C LEU A 368 19.41 -3.27 -20.14
N ASP A 369 19.60 -4.58 -19.93
CA ASP A 369 20.24 -5.12 -18.71
C ASP A 369 21.68 -4.59 -18.57
N GLN A 370 22.47 -4.63 -19.65
CA GLN A 370 23.82 -4.06 -19.65
C GLN A 370 23.81 -2.55 -19.37
N GLN A 371 22.84 -1.82 -19.92
CA GLN A 371 22.68 -0.39 -19.66
C GLN A 371 22.36 -0.13 -18.19
N ILE A 372 21.43 -0.87 -17.58
CA ILE A 372 21.11 -0.78 -16.15
C ILE A 372 22.37 -1.02 -15.31
N GLN A 373 23.11 -2.10 -15.57
CA GLN A 373 24.34 -2.40 -14.83
C GLN A 373 25.41 -1.31 -15.01
N HIS A 374 25.58 -0.79 -16.23
CA HIS A 374 26.51 0.30 -16.50
C HIS A 374 26.15 1.57 -15.72
N THR A 375 24.87 1.95 -15.70
CA THR A 375 24.36 3.08 -14.92
C THR A 375 24.57 2.86 -13.42
N VAL A 376 24.28 1.66 -12.90
CA VAL A 376 24.55 1.32 -11.49
C VAL A 376 26.03 1.50 -11.14
N MET A 377 26.91 1.08 -12.05
CA MET A 377 28.34 1.16 -11.82
C MET A 377 28.90 2.58 -11.89
N THR A 378 28.39 3.41 -12.79
CA THR A 378 28.92 4.74 -13.09
C THR A 378 28.20 5.85 -12.33
N ALA A 379 26.86 5.92 -12.45
CA ALA A 379 26.06 7.02 -11.91
C ALA A 379 25.95 6.98 -10.38
N PHE A 380 26.01 5.80 -9.77
CA PHE A 380 25.94 5.62 -8.32
C PHE A 380 27.30 5.39 -7.64
N ASN A 381 28.40 5.80 -8.28
CA ASN A 381 29.76 5.62 -7.73
C ASN A 381 29.98 6.35 -6.38
N SER A 382 29.21 7.40 -6.09
CA SER A 382 29.25 8.13 -4.83
C SER A 382 28.35 7.55 -3.73
N HIS A 383 27.60 6.47 -4.00
CA HIS A 383 26.62 5.90 -3.08
C HIS A 383 27.02 4.48 -2.66
N THR A 384 26.52 4.05 -1.50
CA THR A 384 26.60 2.65 -1.08
C THR A 384 25.43 1.90 -1.70
N VAL A 385 25.69 0.88 -2.52
CA VAL A 385 24.65 0.15 -3.26
C VAL A 385 24.46 -1.22 -2.63
N ILE A 386 23.22 -1.60 -2.36
CA ILE A 386 22.87 -2.91 -1.79
C ILE A 386 21.87 -3.57 -2.74
N THR A 387 22.31 -4.58 -3.47
CA THR A 387 21.49 -5.22 -4.50
C THR A 387 21.16 -6.64 -4.08
N ILE A 388 19.88 -6.96 -3.87
CA ILE A 388 19.42 -8.35 -3.88
C ILE A 388 19.50 -8.82 -5.32
N ALA A 389 20.23 -9.90 -5.57
CA ALA A 389 20.38 -10.48 -6.89
C ALA A 389 19.91 -11.94 -6.92
N HIS A 390 19.06 -12.26 -7.89
CA HIS A 390 18.72 -13.61 -8.33
C HIS A 390 19.46 -14.00 -9.63
N ARG A 391 19.99 -13.05 -10.39
CA ARG A 391 20.91 -13.29 -11.51
C ARG A 391 22.32 -12.89 -11.10
N LEU A 392 23.19 -13.89 -10.92
CA LEU A 392 24.53 -13.69 -10.36
C LEU A 392 25.41 -12.76 -11.22
N HIS A 393 25.26 -12.74 -12.55
CA HIS A 393 26.08 -11.90 -13.43
C HIS A 393 25.97 -10.40 -13.10
N THR A 394 24.86 -9.95 -12.52
CA THR A 394 24.65 -8.56 -12.10
C THR A 394 25.60 -8.13 -10.97
N VAL A 395 25.98 -9.07 -10.09
CA VAL A 395 26.83 -8.82 -8.93
C VAL A 395 28.28 -9.25 -9.13
N ALA A 396 28.66 -9.66 -10.36
CA ALA A 396 30.02 -10.09 -10.67
C ALA A 396 31.06 -8.99 -10.41
N ALA A 397 30.72 -7.75 -10.75
CA ALA A 397 31.59 -6.59 -10.64
C ALA A 397 31.42 -5.81 -9.33
N TYR A 398 30.76 -6.40 -8.33
CA TYR A 398 30.53 -5.77 -7.03
C TYR A 398 31.74 -5.98 -6.11
N ASP A 399 31.88 -5.12 -5.11
CA ASP A 399 33.01 -5.17 -4.18
C ASP A 399 32.88 -6.33 -3.18
N LYS A 400 31.65 -6.68 -2.82
CA LYS A 400 31.35 -7.68 -1.79
C LYS A 400 30.05 -8.41 -2.06
N ILE A 401 30.03 -9.68 -1.70
CA ILE A 401 28.85 -10.55 -1.71
C ILE A 401 28.53 -10.97 -0.27
N ILE A 402 27.24 -11.03 0.02
CA ILE A 402 26.67 -11.62 1.24
C ILE A 402 25.77 -12.76 0.78
N VAL A 403 26.11 -13.98 1.19
CA VAL A 403 25.30 -15.16 0.88
C VAL A 403 24.38 -15.46 2.05
N MET A 404 23.08 -15.38 1.80
CA MET A 404 22.02 -15.70 2.75
C MET A 404 21.59 -17.16 2.58
N ASP A 405 21.52 -17.89 3.68
CA ASP A 405 20.96 -19.24 3.73
C ASP A 405 20.08 -19.39 4.96
N HIS A 406 18.83 -19.82 4.80
CA HIS A 406 17.89 -20.04 5.91
C HIS A 406 17.82 -18.93 6.98
N GLY A 407 17.94 -17.65 6.59
CA GLY A 407 17.85 -16.52 7.51
C GLY A 407 19.16 -16.15 8.22
N VAL A 408 20.27 -16.82 7.92
CA VAL A 408 21.61 -16.50 8.43
C VAL A 408 22.54 -16.06 7.29
N VAL A 409 23.60 -15.33 7.65
CA VAL A 409 24.71 -15.06 6.71
C VAL A 409 25.62 -16.28 6.68
N ALA A 410 25.59 -17.03 5.58
CA ALA A 410 26.41 -18.24 5.42
C ALA A 410 27.89 -17.89 5.20
N GLU A 411 28.14 -16.86 4.38
CA GLU A 411 29.49 -16.39 4.05
C GLU A 411 29.42 -14.96 3.48
N SER A 412 30.55 -14.27 3.54
CA SER A 412 30.70 -12.95 2.92
C SER A 412 32.15 -12.69 2.53
N GLY A 413 32.35 -12.12 1.35
CA GLY A 413 33.68 -11.86 0.77
C GLY A 413 33.56 -11.20 -0.60
N SER A 414 34.67 -10.96 -1.28
CA SER A 414 34.61 -10.49 -2.67
C SER A 414 34.11 -11.61 -3.60
N PRO A 415 33.46 -11.28 -4.74
CA PRO A 415 33.05 -12.30 -5.71
C PRO A 415 34.20 -13.22 -6.14
N ARG A 416 35.41 -12.65 -6.28
CA ARG A 416 36.60 -13.39 -6.72
C ARG A 416 37.06 -14.42 -5.70
N GLU A 417 37.08 -14.04 -4.42
CA GLU A 417 37.47 -14.96 -3.33
C GLU A 417 36.48 -16.10 -3.21
N LEU A 418 35.18 -15.80 -3.17
CA LEU A 418 34.13 -16.79 -2.95
C LEU A 418 34.02 -17.81 -4.10
N VAL A 419 34.19 -17.39 -5.36
CA VAL A 419 34.17 -18.33 -6.50
C VAL A 419 35.41 -19.20 -6.54
N SER A 420 36.56 -18.66 -6.11
CA SER A 420 37.83 -19.40 -6.14
C SER A 420 37.88 -20.51 -5.09
N ASP A 421 37.05 -20.41 -4.04
CA ASP A 421 36.90 -21.46 -3.03
C ASP A 421 35.84 -22.50 -3.47
N PRO A 422 36.23 -23.75 -3.76
CA PRO A 422 35.27 -24.79 -4.16
C PRO A 422 34.30 -25.21 -3.05
N SER A 423 34.59 -24.88 -1.78
CA SER A 423 33.75 -25.19 -0.63
C SER A 423 32.73 -24.09 -0.30
N SER A 424 32.83 -22.95 -0.98
CA SER A 424 31.93 -21.80 -0.83
C SER A 424 30.53 -22.10 -1.38
N ARG A 425 29.49 -21.65 -0.65
CA ARG A 425 28.10 -21.73 -1.10
C ARG A 425 27.85 -20.91 -2.37
N PHE A 426 28.58 -19.83 -2.55
CA PHE A 426 28.54 -18.98 -3.72
C PHE A 426 29.08 -19.72 -4.94
N SER A 427 30.18 -20.47 -4.78
CA SER A 427 30.72 -21.31 -5.85
C SER A 427 29.71 -22.39 -6.28
N GLU A 428 29.01 -23.01 -5.32
CA GLU A 428 27.88 -23.91 -5.61
C GLU A 428 26.76 -23.23 -6.40
N LEU A 429 26.38 -22.00 -6.02
CA LEU A 429 25.36 -21.20 -6.74
C LEU A 429 25.79 -20.85 -8.16
N VAL A 430 27.06 -20.49 -8.37
CA VAL A 430 27.63 -20.21 -9.69
C VAL A 430 27.68 -21.48 -10.55
N ALA A 431 28.11 -22.61 -9.99
CA ALA A 431 28.12 -23.89 -10.67
C ALA A 431 26.71 -24.34 -11.11
N ALA A 432 25.68 -24.03 -10.32
CA ALA A 432 24.29 -24.32 -10.62
C ALA A 432 23.73 -23.56 -11.84
N LEU A 433 24.38 -22.49 -12.31
CA LEU A 433 24.02 -21.78 -13.55
C LEU A 433 24.29 -22.61 -14.82
N GLY A 434 25.06 -23.69 -14.70
CA GLY A 434 25.53 -24.50 -15.82
C GLY A 434 26.91 -24.09 -16.34
N LYS A 435 27.62 -25.03 -16.98
CA LYS A 435 29.05 -24.89 -17.30
C LYS A 435 29.42 -23.64 -18.11
N GLN A 436 28.61 -23.27 -19.11
CA GLN A 436 28.90 -22.12 -19.96
C GLN A 436 28.72 -20.78 -19.22
N GLU A 437 27.65 -20.63 -18.45
CA GLU A 437 27.37 -19.40 -17.70
C GLU A 437 28.31 -19.25 -16.51
N ALA A 438 28.64 -20.35 -15.83
CA ALA A 438 29.67 -20.37 -14.79
C ALA A 438 31.04 -19.94 -15.35
N ALA A 439 31.43 -20.40 -16.54
CA ALA A 439 32.68 -19.99 -17.18
C ALA A 439 32.68 -18.50 -17.56
N LYS A 440 31.55 -17.96 -18.05
CA LYS A 440 31.40 -16.53 -18.32
C LYS A 440 31.49 -15.70 -17.04
N PHE A 441 30.88 -16.17 -15.95
CA PHE A 441 30.96 -15.52 -14.65
C PHE A 441 32.39 -15.54 -14.08
N MET A 442 33.08 -16.68 -14.14
CA MET A 442 34.47 -16.78 -13.73
C MET A 442 35.36 -15.83 -14.55
N ALA A 443 35.13 -15.74 -15.87
CA ALA A 443 35.83 -14.80 -16.74
C ALA A 443 35.58 -13.34 -16.38
N SER A 444 34.33 -12.95 -16.05
CA SER A 444 34.01 -11.57 -15.67
C SER A 444 34.63 -11.16 -14.33
N VAL A 445 34.88 -12.12 -13.44
CA VAL A 445 35.52 -11.92 -12.13
C VAL A 445 37.05 -12.10 -12.21
N GLY A 446 37.60 -12.48 -13.36
CA GLY A 446 39.04 -12.64 -13.58
C GLY A 446 39.63 -13.92 -12.97
N VAL A 447 38.84 -14.99 -12.86
CA VAL A 447 39.24 -16.33 -12.39
C VAL A 447 39.26 -17.28 -13.59
N ALA A 448 40.33 -18.07 -13.75
CA ALA A 448 40.39 -19.09 -14.80
C ALA A 448 39.42 -20.23 -14.48
N ALA A 449 38.58 -20.62 -15.45
CA ALA A 449 37.69 -21.76 -15.28
C ALA A 449 38.52 -23.03 -15.04
N ALA A 450 38.25 -23.76 -13.95
CA ALA A 450 38.85 -25.06 -13.72
C ALA A 450 38.44 -26.00 -14.86
N SER A 451 39.44 -26.50 -15.59
CA SER A 451 39.31 -27.34 -16.79
C SER A 451 38.68 -28.69 -16.51
#